data_AF-A0AAV0PZM5-F1
#
_entry.id   AF-A0AAV0PZM5-F1
#
_cell.length_a   1.000
_cell.length_b   1.000
_cell.length_c   1.000
_cell.angle_alpha   90.00
_cell.angle_beta   90.00
_cell.angle_gamma   90.00
#
_symmetry.space_group_name_H-M   'P 1'
#
loop_
_entity.id
_entity.type
_entity.pdbx_description
1 polymer ?
#
loop_
_entity_poly.entity_id
_entity_poly.type
_entity_poly.pdbx_seq_one_letter_code
_entity_poly.pdbx_strand_id
1 'polypeptide(L)'
;MLVRETAAEHVEERQSDWAYSKPVVILDIIWNLAFVAAGVAVLVLSTEERANMPLRLWIVGYGLQCLLHMGCVCVEYRRRRRRRVGFGTVASGGGNDGSSISGSRGDSGDYVTLAQFIAKHLESANTMFSFIWWIIGFYWVSAGGQALAQDSPQLYWLCIIYLGFDVFFVVFCVALACVIGIAVCCCLPCIIAILYAVADQEGASKEDIDQLVKFKFRRASDNEKLAVGDQETPGGIMTECGTDSPIEHVLSQEDAECCICLSSYDDGVELRELPCGHHFHCTCVDKWLHINATCPLCKYNILKSSRQDREEV
;
A
#
# COMPACT_ATOMS: atom_id res chain seq x y z
N MET A 1 5.93 2.22 -15.59
CA MET A 1 5.77 3.58 -15.02
C MET A 1 4.34 3.80 -14.58
N LEU A 2 3.36 3.63 -15.47
CA LEU A 2 1.92 3.78 -15.18
C LEU A 2 1.41 3.09 -13.90
N VAL A 3 1.75 1.81 -13.67
CA VAL A 3 1.25 1.05 -12.50
C VAL A 3 1.73 1.63 -11.17
N ARG A 4 2.94 2.20 -11.13
CA ARG A 4 3.51 2.84 -9.93
C ARG A 4 2.86 4.19 -9.66
N GLU A 5 2.54 4.94 -10.72
CA GLU A 5 1.83 6.23 -10.64
C GLU A 5 0.39 6.02 -10.15
N THR A 6 -0.34 5.07 -10.72
CA THR A 6 -1.72 4.76 -10.28
C THR A 6 -1.79 4.26 -8.83
N ALA A 7 -0.79 3.47 -8.40
CA ALA A 7 -0.73 3.01 -7.01
C ALA A 7 -0.41 4.16 -6.04
N ALA A 8 0.46 5.08 -6.43
CA ALA A 8 0.78 6.27 -5.63
C ALA A 8 -0.44 7.20 -5.49
N GLU A 9 -1.15 7.47 -6.59
CA GLU A 9 -2.37 8.29 -6.57
C GLU A 9 -3.45 7.69 -5.66
N HIS A 10 -3.69 6.38 -5.71
CA HIS A 10 -4.66 5.72 -4.83
C HIS A 10 -4.28 5.76 -3.35
N VAL A 11 -2.98 5.70 -3.03
CA VAL A 11 -2.50 5.87 -1.65
C VAL A 11 -2.70 7.30 -1.18
N GLU A 12 -2.39 8.29 -2.02
CA GLU A 12 -2.56 9.71 -1.72
C GLU A 12 -4.04 10.07 -1.53
N GLU A 13 -4.94 9.58 -2.40
CA GLU A 13 -6.39 9.74 -2.24
C GLU A 13 -6.86 9.20 -0.89
N ARG A 14 -6.46 7.97 -0.53
CA ARG A 14 -6.84 7.38 0.75
C ARG A 14 -6.25 8.12 1.94
N GLN A 15 -4.98 8.50 1.91
CA GLN A 15 -4.36 9.30 2.99
C GLN A 15 -5.12 10.61 3.22
N SER A 16 -5.51 11.28 2.12
CA SER A 16 -6.30 12.50 2.21
C SER A 16 -7.70 12.26 2.80
N ASP A 17 -8.28 11.08 2.63
CA ASP A 17 -9.56 10.70 3.21
C ASP A 17 -9.50 10.42 4.72
N TRP A 18 -8.36 9.92 5.22
CA TRP A 18 -8.11 9.73 6.67
C TRP A 18 -7.89 11.04 7.41
N ALA A 19 -7.08 11.94 6.82
CA ALA A 19 -6.78 13.24 7.40
C ALA A 19 -8.05 14.08 7.62
N TYR A 20 -9.03 13.97 6.72
CA TYR A 20 -10.33 14.65 6.82
C TYR A 20 -11.45 13.77 7.39
N SER A 21 -11.10 12.75 8.16
CA SER A 21 -12.10 11.95 8.87
C SER A 21 -12.89 12.82 9.87
N LYS A 22 -14.20 12.56 10.00
CA LYS A 22 -15.08 13.32 10.89
C LYS A 22 -14.53 13.52 12.31
N PRO A 23 -14.04 12.47 13.01
CA PRO A 23 -13.58 12.64 14.39
C PRO A 23 -12.32 13.51 14.46
N VAL A 24 -11.40 13.39 13.51
CA VAL A 24 -10.17 14.21 13.48
C VAL A 24 -10.48 15.68 13.26
N VAL A 25 -11.36 15.98 12.30
CA VAL A 25 -11.80 17.37 12.03
C VAL A 25 -12.54 17.98 13.22
N ILE A 26 -13.43 17.21 13.86
CA ILE A 26 -14.16 17.70 15.04
C ILE A 26 -13.20 17.98 16.20
N LEU A 27 -12.25 17.08 16.44
CA LEU A 27 -11.24 17.26 17.49
C LEU A 27 -10.39 18.51 17.24
N ASP A 28 -9.93 18.72 16.01
CA ASP A 28 -9.17 19.92 15.61
C ASP A 28 -9.96 21.22 15.85
N ILE A 29 -11.24 21.25 15.46
CA ILE A 29 -12.12 22.42 15.67
C ILE A 29 -12.32 22.69 17.17
N ILE A 30 -12.64 21.66 17.96
CA ILE A 30 -12.85 21.81 19.41
C ILE A 30 -11.58 22.34 20.09
N TRP A 31 -10.42 21.80 19.71
CA TRP A 31 -9.13 22.18 20.28
C TRP A 31 -8.77 23.63 19.94
N ASN A 32 -8.87 24.04 18.68
CA ASN A 32 -8.63 25.42 18.27
C ASN A 32 -9.63 26.40 18.90
N LEU A 33 -10.89 26.00 19.05
CA LEU A 33 -11.89 26.81 19.74
C LEU A 33 -11.56 27.00 21.22
N ALA A 34 -11.02 25.97 21.89
CA ALA A 34 -10.58 26.06 23.27
C ALA A 34 -9.43 27.07 23.45
N PHE A 35 -8.47 27.11 22.52
CA PHE A 35 -7.42 28.14 22.52
C PHE A 35 -8.00 29.54 22.35
N VAL A 36 -8.89 29.75 21.37
CA VAL A 36 -9.53 31.06 21.17
C VAL A 36 -10.29 31.49 22.43
N ALA A 37 -11.05 30.59 23.05
CA ALA A 37 -11.80 30.87 24.27
C ALA A 37 -10.89 31.22 25.46
N ALA A 38 -9.80 30.47 25.66
CA ALA A 38 -8.80 30.76 26.69
C ALA A 38 -8.13 32.12 26.46
N GLY A 39 -7.77 32.44 25.22
CA GLY A 39 -7.16 33.71 24.85
C GLY A 39 -8.09 34.90 25.10
N VAL A 40 -9.36 34.78 24.71
CA VAL A 40 -10.39 35.79 25.00
C VAL A 40 -10.59 35.95 26.51
N ALA A 41 -10.70 34.85 27.26
CA ALA A 41 -10.89 34.91 28.71
C ALA A 41 -9.74 35.65 29.40
N VAL A 42 -8.48 35.33 29.08
CA VAL A 42 -7.32 36.02 29.66
C VAL A 42 -7.25 37.47 29.19
N LEU A 43 -7.54 37.78 27.93
CA LEU A 43 -7.58 39.17 27.45
C LEU A 43 -8.61 40.03 28.21
N VAL A 44 -9.75 39.43 28.58
CA VAL A 44 -10.78 40.08 29.40
C VAL A 44 -10.34 40.22 30.86
N LEU A 45 -9.72 39.20 31.45
CA LEU A 45 -9.24 39.24 32.84
C LEU A 45 -8.06 40.20 33.03
N SER A 46 -7.22 40.35 32.01
CA SER A 46 -6.04 41.22 32.05
C SER A 46 -6.32 42.64 31.58
N THR A 47 -7.59 43.07 31.43
CA THR A 47 -7.91 44.42 30.90
C THR A 47 -7.28 45.55 31.69
N GLU A 48 -7.14 45.37 33.01
CA GLU A 48 -6.57 46.36 33.93
C GLU A 48 -5.03 46.37 33.97
N GLU A 49 -4.36 45.39 33.36
CA GLU A 49 -2.90 45.34 33.28
C GLU A 49 -2.39 46.40 32.28
N ARG A 50 -1.44 47.25 32.71
CA ARG A 50 -0.77 48.29 31.89
C ARG A 50 0.20 47.65 30.89
N ALA A 51 -0.34 46.92 29.92
CA ALA A 51 0.48 46.32 28.87
C ALA A 51 0.88 47.40 27.86
N ASN A 52 2.18 47.64 27.70
CA ASN A 52 2.68 48.06 26.38
C ASN A 52 2.05 47.10 25.35
N MET A 53 1.62 47.61 24.20
CA MET A 53 0.66 46.89 23.35
C MET A 53 1.11 45.63 22.56
N PRO A 54 2.36 45.09 22.58
CA PRO A 54 2.69 43.93 21.70
C PRO A 54 1.97 42.61 22.05
N LEU A 55 1.86 42.22 23.31
CA LEU A 55 1.36 40.87 23.65
C LEU A 55 -0.13 40.68 23.35
N ARG A 56 -0.95 41.70 23.62
CA ARG A 56 -2.39 41.62 23.34
C ARG A 56 -2.68 41.51 21.85
N LEU A 57 -1.96 42.29 21.03
CA LEU A 57 -2.03 42.19 19.57
C LEU A 57 -1.65 40.79 19.10
N TRP A 58 -0.60 40.22 19.69
CA TRP A 58 -0.17 38.87 19.38
C TRP A 58 -1.25 37.82 19.66
N ILE A 59 -1.85 37.84 20.85
CA ILE A 59 -2.91 36.89 21.25
C ILE A 59 -4.15 37.03 20.35
N VAL A 60 -4.55 38.26 20.02
CA VAL A 60 -5.67 38.50 19.09
C VAL A 60 -5.34 37.94 17.70
N GLY A 61 -4.13 38.17 17.20
CA GLY A 61 -3.68 37.62 15.92
C GLY A 61 -3.66 36.08 15.92
N TYR A 62 -3.18 35.46 17.01
CA TYR A 62 -3.21 34.02 17.18
C TYR A 62 -4.65 33.48 17.16
N GLY A 63 -5.57 34.13 17.88
CA GLY A 63 -6.98 33.77 17.87
C GLY A 63 -7.64 33.88 16.48
N LEU A 64 -7.33 34.95 15.73
CA LEU A 64 -7.80 35.11 14.35
C LEU A 64 -7.25 34.03 13.42
N GLN A 65 -5.98 33.64 13.60
CA GLN A 65 -5.35 32.57 12.85
C GLN A 65 -6.00 31.21 13.12
N CYS A 66 -6.31 30.89 14.39
CA CYS A 66 -7.08 29.70 14.75
C CYS A 66 -8.47 29.71 14.09
N LEU A 67 -9.16 30.84 14.09
CA LEU A 67 -10.48 30.98 13.43
C LEU A 67 -10.39 30.81 11.91
N LEU A 68 -9.36 31.38 11.28
CA LEU A 68 -9.11 31.26 9.86
C LEU A 68 -8.81 29.79 9.48
N HIS A 69 -7.94 29.12 10.23
CA HIS A 69 -7.65 27.69 10.06
C HIS A 69 -8.91 26.84 10.19
N MET A 70 -9.69 27.01 11.27
CA MET A 70 -10.96 26.30 11.46
C MET A 70 -11.94 26.56 10.30
N GLY A 71 -12.00 27.79 9.79
CA GLY A 71 -12.80 28.14 8.62
C GLY A 71 -12.36 27.38 7.37
N CYS A 72 -11.06 27.37 7.08
CA CYS A 72 -10.46 26.61 5.97
C CYS A 72 -10.77 25.11 6.07
N VAL A 73 -10.53 24.50 7.23
CA VAL A 73 -10.81 23.08 7.50
C VAL A 73 -12.29 22.77 7.33
N CYS A 74 -13.18 23.63 7.84
CA CYS A 74 -14.62 23.48 7.69
C CYS A 74 -15.06 23.55 6.21
N VAL A 75 -14.48 24.46 5.43
CA VAL A 75 -14.78 24.60 4.00
C VAL A 75 -14.32 23.38 3.22
N GLU A 76 -13.08 22.92 3.45
CA GLU A 76 -12.52 21.70 2.83
C GLU A 76 -13.34 20.46 3.20
N TYR A 77 -13.66 20.27 4.49
CA TYR A 77 -14.47 19.15 4.94
C TYR A 77 -15.88 19.16 4.32
N ARG A 78 -16.55 20.33 4.25
CA ARG A 78 -17.85 20.47 3.59
C ARG A 78 -17.77 20.17 2.09
N ARG A 79 -16.73 20.65 1.42
CA ARG A 79 -16.50 20.42 -0.01
C ARG A 79 -16.30 18.93 -0.31
N ARG A 80 -15.44 18.26 0.46
CA ARG A 80 -15.18 16.81 0.32
C ARG A 80 -16.43 15.98 0.61
N ARG A 81 -17.19 16.33 1.66
CA ARG A 81 -18.47 15.67 1.95
C ARG A 81 -19.47 15.82 0.81
N ARG A 82 -19.57 17.01 0.19
CA ARG A 82 -20.43 17.22 -1.00
C ARG A 82 -19.98 16.36 -2.19
N ARG A 83 -18.67 16.24 -2.45
CA ARG A 83 -18.15 15.36 -3.51
C ARG A 83 -18.52 13.88 -3.26
N ARG A 84 -18.36 13.38 -2.03
CA ARG A 84 -18.76 11.98 -1.70
C ARG A 84 -20.25 11.74 -1.86
N VAL A 85 -21.10 12.68 -1.42
CA VAL A 85 -22.56 12.56 -1.58
C VAL A 85 -22.96 12.67 -3.05
N GLY A 86 -22.36 13.57 -3.82
CA GLY A 86 -22.63 13.72 -5.26
C GLY A 86 -22.25 12.48 -6.07
N PHE A 87 -21.15 11.80 -5.74
CA PHE A 87 -20.77 10.54 -6.38
C PHE A 87 -21.71 9.38 -5.99
N GLY A 88 -22.15 9.32 -4.72
CA GLY A 88 -23.11 8.31 -4.25
C GLY A 88 -24.48 8.39 -4.94
N THR A 89 -24.97 9.59 -5.27
CA THR A 89 -26.24 9.77 -5.99
C THR A 89 -26.13 9.37 -7.46
N VAL A 90 -24.98 9.56 -8.12
CA VAL A 90 -24.76 9.13 -9.51
C VAL A 90 -24.63 7.61 -9.61
N ALA A 91 -24.02 6.96 -8.62
CA ALA A 91 -23.87 5.50 -8.60
C ALA A 91 -25.16 4.73 -8.26
N SER A 92 -26.16 5.36 -7.61
CA SER A 92 -27.46 4.74 -7.31
C SER A 92 -28.58 5.11 -8.30
N GLY A 93 -28.32 5.97 -9.28
CA GLY A 93 -29.28 6.42 -10.29
C GLY A 93 -29.26 5.60 -11.58
N GLY A 94 -29.22 4.27 -11.49
CA GLY A 94 -29.45 3.37 -12.62
C GLY A 94 -30.95 3.21 -12.88
N GLY A 95 -31.61 4.27 -13.33
CA GLY A 95 -33.05 4.30 -13.58
C GLY A 95 -33.37 5.24 -14.73
N ASN A 96 -33.68 4.64 -15.87
CA ASN A 96 -34.17 5.20 -17.12
C ASN A 96 -35.09 6.42 -16.91
N ASP A 97 -34.82 7.54 -17.59
CA ASP A 97 -35.83 8.31 -18.34
C ASP A 97 -35.18 9.38 -19.22
N GLY A 98 -35.49 9.29 -20.51
CA GLY A 98 -35.15 10.30 -21.49
C GLY A 98 -36.08 11.51 -21.35
N SER A 99 -35.52 12.66 -21.01
CA SER A 99 -36.10 13.94 -21.36
C SER A 99 -35.03 15.01 -21.39
N SER A 100 -34.90 15.63 -22.55
CA SER A 100 -34.09 16.79 -22.87
C SER A 100 -34.36 17.97 -21.93
N ILE A 101 -33.34 18.41 -21.20
CA ILE A 101 -33.25 19.79 -20.70
C ILE A 101 -31.87 20.32 -21.05
N SER A 102 -31.86 21.27 -21.98
CA SER A 102 -30.76 22.19 -22.21
C SER A 102 -30.50 23.02 -20.95
N GLY A 103 -29.31 22.92 -20.38
CA GLY A 103 -28.83 23.80 -19.33
C GLY A 103 -27.32 23.94 -19.47
N SER A 104 -26.86 25.17 -19.73
CA SER A 104 -25.47 25.59 -19.97
C SER A 104 -24.42 24.83 -19.14
N ARG A 105 -23.66 23.94 -19.80
CA ARG A 105 -22.41 23.35 -19.26
C ARG A 105 -21.19 24.19 -19.63
N GLY A 106 -21.28 25.51 -19.47
CA GLY A 106 -20.24 26.45 -19.89
C GLY A 106 -19.55 27.23 -18.77
N ASP A 107 -20.15 27.37 -17.59
CA ASP A 107 -19.69 28.38 -16.62
C ASP A 107 -19.23 27.76 -15.29
N SER A 108 -19.79 26.63 -14.85
CA SER A 108 -19.45 26.05 -13.53
C SER A 108 -18.05 25.44 -13.45
N GLY A 109 -17.36 25.23 -14.58
CA GLY A 109 -15.99 24.69 -14.60
C GLY A 109 -14.97 25.72 -14.15
N ASP A 110 -15.03 26.93 -14.70
CA ASP A 110 -14.05 27.99 -14.46
C ASP A 110 -14.16 28.61 -13.06
N TYR A 111 -15.37 28.74 -12.52
CA TYR A 111 -15.54 29.19 -11.12
C TYR A 111 -15.05 28.14 -10.13
N VAL A 112 -15.22 26.84 -10.43
CA VAL A 112 -14.76 25.76 -9.54
C VAL A 112 -13.23 25.67 -9.57
N THR A 113 -12.58 25.82 -10.72
CA THR A 113 -11.11 25.81 -10.84
C THR A 113 -10.49 27.05 -10.20
N LEU A 114 -11.05 28.24 -10.42
CA LEU A 114 -10.58 29.48 -9.79
C LEU A 114 -10.74 29.44 -8.26
N ALA A 115 -11.88 28.97 -7.74
CA ALA A 115 -12.07 28.81 -6.30
C ALA A 115 -11.11 27.76 -5.70
N GLN A 116 -10.77 26.71 -6.45
CA GLN A 116 -9.83 25.68 -6.02
C GLN A 116 -8.38 26.19 -6.01
N PHE A 117 -8.03 27.02 -6.97
CA PHE A 117 -6.74 27.72 -7.04
C PHE A 117 -6.61 28.73 -5.89
N ILE A 118 -7.61 29.58 -5.68
CA ILE A 118 -7.63 30.56 -4.58
C ILE A 118 -7.56 29.86 -3.22
N ALA A 119 -8.31 28.77 -3.01
CA ALA A 119 -8.28 28.02 -1.76
C ALA A 119 -6.88 27.46 -1.45
N LYS A 120 -6.19 26.87 -2.44
CA LYS A 120 -4.82 26.38 -2.28
C LYS A 120 -3.83 27.50 -1.97
N HIS A 121 -3.95 28.64 -2.66
CA HIS A 121 -3.09 29.79 -2.39
C HIS A 121 -3.33 30.38 -1.00
N LEU A 122 -4.59 30.50 -0.57
CA LEU A 122 -4.95 30.95 0.76
C LEU A 122 -4.43 29.99 1.85
N GLU A 123 -4.50 28.68 1.62
CA GLU A 123 -3.93 27.68 2.53
C GLU A 123 -2.41 27.85 2.68
N SER A 124 -1.68 27.94 1.56
CA SER A 124 -0.22 28.16 1.60
C SER A 124 0.16 29.49 2.25
N ALA A 125 -0.59 30.56 1.96
CA ALA A 125 -0.35 31.89 2.51
C ALA A 125 -0.65 31.94 4.01
N ASN A 126 -1.70 31.26 4.46
CA ASN A 126 -2.06 31.16 5.87
C ASN A 126 -0.96 30.44 6.66
N THR A 127 -0.42 29.34 6.14
CA THR A 127 0.70 28.61 6.78
C THR A 127 1.94 29.49 6.89
N MET A 128 2.29 30.23 5.85
CA MET A 128 3.43 31.16 5.88
C MET A 128 3.21 32.30 6.88
N PHE A 129 2.02 32.89 6.89
CA PHE A 129 1.65 33.94 7.83
C PHE A 129 1.69 33.44 9.27
N SER A 130 1.16 32.24 9.51
CA SER A 130 1.17 31.55 10.81
C SER A 130 2.58 31.41 11.36
N PHE A 131 3.52 30.97 10.53
CA PHE A 131 4.91 30.81 10.91
C PHE A 131 5.59 32.15 11.23
N ILE A 132 5.36 33.18 10.40
CA ILE A 132 5.90 34.52 10.64
C ILE A 132 5.33 35.10 11.95
N TRP A 133 4.02 34.95 12.17
CA TRP A 133 3.35 35.42 13.39
C TRP A 133 3.85 34.72 14.66
N TRP A 134 4.14 33.42 14.54
CA TRP A 134 4.77 32.65 15.61
C TRP A 134 6.17 33.17 15.95
N ILE A 135 7.01 33.47 14.95
CA ILE A 135 8.35 34.07 15.15
C ILE A 135 8.24 35.42 15.86
N ILE A 136 7.29 36.26 15.44
CA ILE A 136 7.05 37.57 16.06
C ILE A 136 6.67 37.40 17.55
N GLY A 137 5.83 36.42 17.87
CA GLY A 137 5.47 36.08 19.24
C GLY A 137 6.66 35.66 20.08
N PHE A 138 7.47 34.73 19.56
CA PHE A 138 8.69 34.30 20.22
C PHE A 138 9.66 35.46 20.46
N TYR A 139 9.83 36.34 19.46
CA TYR A 139 10.64 37.54 19.58
C TYR A 139 10.10 38.50 20.66
N TRP A 140 8.80 38.80 20.69
CA TRP A 140 8.24 39.71 21.70
C TRP A 140 8.30 39.15 23.12
N VAL A 141 8.09 37.84 23.29
CA VAL A 141 8.22 37.18 24.61
C VAL A 141 9.68 37.19 25.09
N SER A 142 10.64 36.92 24.19
CA SER A 142 12.06 36.91 24.53
C SER A 142 12.66 38.31 24.72
N ALA A 143 12.30 39.28 23.86
CA ALA A 143 12.75 40.66 23.96
C ALA A 143 12.15 41.39 25.16
N GLY A 144 10.95 41.00 25.60
CA GLY A 144 10.27 41.58 26.76
C GLY A 144 10.94 41.30 28.11
N GLY A 145 11.67 40.19 28.21
CA GLY A 145 12.44 39.82 29.41
C GLY A 145 11.62 39.81 30.71
N GLN A 146 12.28 40.16 31.82
CA GLN A 146 11.68 40.17 33.16
C GLN A 146 10.66 41.31 33.37
N ALA A 147 10.76 42.40 32.58
CA ALA A 147 9.84 43.53 32.70
C ALA A 147 8.40 43.16 32.30
N LEU A 148 8.24 42.43 31.18
CA LEU A 148 6.91 41.95 30.75
C LEU A 148 6.31 40.94 31.74
N ALA A 149 7.15 40.11 32.38
CA ALA A 149 6.70 39.15 33.37
C ALA A 149 6.17 39.81 34.67
N GLN A 150 6.65 41.01 35.01
CA GLN A 150 6.19 41.78 36.16
C GLN A 150 4.98 42.67 35.83
N ASP A 151 4.98 43.30 34.67
CA ASP A 151 3.94 44.27 34.28
C ASP A 151 2.64 43.62 33.80
N SER A 152 2.71 42.42 33.20
CA SER A 152 1.54 41.72 32.64
C SER A 152 1.70 40.20 32.72
N PRO A 153 1.68 39.63 33.95
CA PRO A 153 2.01 38.22 34.18
C PRO A 153 1.05 37.26 33.48
N GLN A 154 -0.25 37.56 33.47
CA GLN A 154 -1.25 36.66 32.89
C GLN A 154 -1.06 36.51 31.37
N LEU A 155 -0.87 37.64 30.68
CA LEU A 155 -0.63 37.67 29.24
C LEU A 155 0.71 37.01 28.88
N TYR A 156 1.75 37.26 29.67
CA TYR A 156 3.08 36.68 29.46
C TYR A 156 3.06 35.14 29.54
N TRP A 157 2.50 34.58 30.62
CA TRP A 157 2.43 33.13 30.80
C TRP A 157 1.52 32.46 29.78
N LEU A 158 0.40 33.09 29.40
CA LEU A 158 -0.44 32.58 28.33
C LEU A 158 0.34 32.47 27.00
N CYS A 159 1.11 33.51 26.63
CA CYS A 159 1.93 33.48 25.43
C CYS A 159 3.00 32.37 25.48
N ILE A 160 3.67 32.18 26.62
CA ILE A 160 4.63 31.08 26.80
C ILE A 160 3.94 29.73 26.62
N ILE A 161 2.76 29.54 27.22
CA ILE A 161 2.01 28.29 27.09
C ILE A 161 1.67 28.02 25.63
N TYR A 162 1.15 29.02 24.89
CA TYR A 162 0.80 28.85 23.47
C TYR A 162 2.03 28.51 22.63
N LEU A 163 3.11 29.29 22.74
CA LEU A 163 4.36 29.01 22.03
C LEU A 163 4.93 27.63 22.38
N GLY A 164 4.84 27.23 23.65
CA GLY A 164 5.29 25.92 24.12
C GLY A 164 4.48 24.78 23.52
N PHE A 165 3.15 24.91 23.46
CA PHE A 165 2.28 23.93 22.78
C PHE A 165 2.55 23.87 21.28
N ASP A 166 2.76 25.01 20.62
CA ASP A 166 3.09 25.05 19.18
C ASP A 166 4.41 24.29 18.90
N VAL A 167 5.45 24.53 19.69
CA VAL A 167 6.74 23.81 19.56
C VAL A 167 6.56 22.32 19.81
N PHE A 168 5.86 21.95 20.87
CA PHE A 168 5.59 20.55 21.19
C PHE A 168 4.88 19.85 20.03
N PHE A 169 3.84 20.47 19.46
CA PHE A 169 3.09 19.92 18.35
C PHE A 169 3.96 19.76 17.09
N VAL A 170 4.76 20.77 16.73
CA VAL A 170 5.69 20.67 15.59
C VAL A 170 6.68 19.52 15.77
N VAL A 171 7.31 19.42 16.95
CA VAL A 171 8.26 18.33 17.24
C VAL A 171 7.57 16.96 17.20
N PHE A 172 6.38 16.84 17.79
CA PHE A 172 5.59 15.61 17.76
C PHE A 172 5.22 15.20 16.32
N CYS A 173 4.76 16.14 15.49
CA CYS A 173 4.41 15.88 14.10
C CYS A 173 5.63 15.40 13.29
N VAL A 174 6.79 16.05 13.46
CA VAL A 174 8.03 15.63 12.79
C VAL A 174 8.44 14.24 13.24
N ALA A 175 8.42 13.95 14.54
CA ALA A 175 8.75 12.63 15.08
C ALA A 175 7.81 11.54 14.54
N LEU A 176 6.50 11.81 14.53
CA LEU A 176 5.49 10.88 13.98
C LEU A 176 5.70 10.63 12.48
N ALA A 177 5.97 11.69 11.70
CA ALA A 177 6.26 11.56 10.27
C ALA A 177 7.53 10.71 10.03
N CYS A 178 8.57 10.90 10.83
CA CYS A 178 9.78 10.07 10.77
C CYS A 178 9.48 8.59 11.11
N VAL A 179 8.71 8.33 12.16
CA VAL A 179 8.33 6.96 12.56
C VAL A 179 7.51 6.28 11.45
N ILE A 180 6.52 6.97 10.88
CA ILE A 180 5.73 6.45 9.75
C ILE A 180 6.64 6.19 8.55
N GLY A 181 7.54 7.12 8.22
CA GLY A 181 8.51 6.96 7.14
C GLY A 181 9.40 5.74 7.32
N ILE A 182 9.96 5.54 8.52
CA ILE A 182 10.77 4.36 8.84
C ILE A 182 9.93 3.08 8.73
N ALA A 183 8.73 3.05 9.32
CA ALA A 183 7.85 1.88 9.27
C ALA A 183 7.52 1.51 7.81
N VAL A 184 7.18 2.49 6.97
CA VAL A 184 6.93 2.27 5.55
C VAL A 184 8.19 1.76 4.83
N CYS A 185 9.35 2.37 5.07
CA CYS A 185 10.61 1.93 4.48
C CYS A 185 11.02 0.51 4.89
N CYS A 186 10.71 0.08 6.12
CA CYS A 186 11.01 -1.27 6.61
C CYS A 186 9.97 -2.30 6.15
N CYS A 187 8.67 -1.94 6.15
CA CYS A 187 7.59 -2.87 5.83
C CYS A 187 7.39 -3.04 4.32
N LEU A 188 7.60 -2.01 3.50
CA LEU A 188 7.37 -2.11 2.05
C LEU A 188 8.26 -3.18 1.37
N PRO A 189 9.58 -3.26 1.63
CA PRO A 189 10.41 -4.33 1.05
C PRO A 189 9.93 -5.73 1.46
N CYS A 190 9.54 -5.91 2.72
CA CYS A 190 9.02 -7.18 3.22
C CYS A 190 7.68 -7.54 2.57
N ILE A 191 6.76 -6.59 2.46
CA ILE A 191 5.46 -6.80 1.79
C ILE A 191 5.66 -7.14 0.32
N ILE A 192 6.54 -6.42 -0.38
CA ILE A 192 6.86 -6.70 -1.79
C ILE A 192 7.47 -8.10 -1.94
N ALA A 193 8.40 -8.49 -1.07
CA ALA A 193 9.00 -9.82 -1.10
C ALA A 193 7.96 -10.93 -0.90
N ILE A 194 7.03 -10.75 0.06
CA ILE A 194 5.94 -11.70 0.30
C ILE A 194 4.99 -11.76 -0.90
N LEU A 195 4.59 -10.61 -1.45
CA LEU A 195 3.70 -10.56 -2.61
C LEU A 195 4.34 -11.23 -3.83
N TYR A 196 5.65 -11.03 -4.06
CA TYR A 196 6.37 -11.69 -5.13
C TYR A 196 6.44 -13.21 -4.92
N ALA A 197 6.72 -13.65 -3.68
CA ALA A 197 6.73 -15.06 -3.34
C ALA A 197 5.36 -15.74 -3.50
N VAL A 198 4.27 -15.04 -3.22
CA VAL A 198 2.90 -15.56 -3.36
C VAL A 198 2.43 -15.52 -4.81
N ALA A 199 2.80 -14.50 -5.59
CA ALA A 199 2.42 -14.39 -7.00
C ALA A 199 3.04 -15.48 -7.89
N ASP A 200 4.18 -16.05 -7.49
CA ASP A 200 4.86 -17.13 -8.25
C ASP A 200 4.26 -18.53 -7.98
N GLN A 201 3.32 -18.66 -7.04
CA GLN A 201 2.64 -19.93 -6.70
C GLN A 201 1.31 -20.08 -7.43
N GLU A 202 1.31 -20.04 -8.76
CA GLU A 202 0.18 -20.54 -9.56
C GLU A 202 0.37 -22.05 -9.77
N GLY A 203 -0.47 -22.85 -9.10
CA GLY A 203 -0.57 -24.29 -9.32
C GLY A 203 -1.25 -24.60 -10.66
N ALA A 204 -0.94 -25.76 -11.22
CA ALA A 204 -1.58 -26.27 -12.43
C ALA A 204 -2.96 -26.90 -12.11
N SER A 205 -3.88 -26.83 -13.08
CA SER A 205 -5.16 -27.53 -12.96
C SER A 205 -4.97 -29.05 -12.99
N LYS A 206 -5.95 -29.81 -12.51
CA LYS A 206 -5.88 -31.27 -12.56
C LYS A 206 -5.82 -31.77 -14.01
N GLU A 207 -6.54 -31.09 -14.90
CA GLU A 207 -6.59 -31.38 -16.32
C GLU A 207 -5.22 -31.17 -17.00
N ASP A 208 -4.47 -30.13 -16.61
CA ASP A 208 -3.12 -29.89 -17.13
C ASP A 208 -2.13 -30.95 -16.63
N ILE A 209 -2.26 -31.37 -15.36
CA ILE A 209 -1.40 -32.41 -14.78
C ILE A 209 -1.70 -33.78 -15.40
N ASP A 210 -2.98 -34.09 -15.65
CA ASP A 210 -3.38 -35.38 -16.23
C ASP A 210 -2.94 -35.55 -17.70
N GLN A 211 -2.66 -34.46 -18.42
CA GLN A 211 -2.09 -34.48 -19.78
C GLN A 211 -0.59 -34.83 -19.82
N LEU A 212 0.12 -34.78 -18.69
CA LEU A 212 1.54 -35.11 -18.64
C LEU A 212 1.79 -36.61 -18.85
N VAL A 213 2.87 -36.93 -19.55
CA VAL A 213 3.23 -38.31 -19.91
C VAL A 213 3.47 -39.16 -18.67
N LYS A 214 2.92 -40.36 -18.67
CA LYS A 214 3.08 -41.37 -17.62
C LYS A 214 3.88 -42.54 -18.12
N PHE A 215 4.69 -43.08 -17.25
CA PHE A 215 5.47 -44.27 -17.51
C PHE A 215 5.33 -45.27 -16.37
N LYS A 216 5.60 -46.54 -16.66
CA LYS A 216 5.69 -47.61 -15.68
C LYS A 216 7.15 -48.04 -15.55
N PHE A 217 7.66 -48.03 -14.33
CA PHE A 217 9.04 -48.40 -14.06
C PHE A 217 9.19 -49.90 -13.80
N ARG A 218 10.30 -50.48 -14.25
CA ARG A 218 10.73 -51.85 -13.96
C ARG A 218 12.24 -51.86 -13.73
N ARG A 219 12.69 -52.39 -12.61
CA ARG A 219 14.10 -52.57 -12.27
C ARG A 219 14.75 -53.55 -13.24
N ALA A 220 15.98 -53.23 -13.65
CA ALA A 220 16.78 -54.15 -14.44
C ALA A 220 17.15 -55.34 -13.57
N SER A 221 16.85 -56.56 -14.02
CA SER A 221 17.30 -57.78 -13.33
C SER A 221 18.76 -58.05 -13.67
N ASP A 222 19.54 -58.55 -12.69
CA ASP A 222 20.96 -58.90 -12.84
C ASP A 222 21.26 -59.86 -14.03
N ASN A 223 20.22 -60.49 -14.59
CA ASN A 223 20.30 -61.50 -15.63
C ASN A 223 20.10 -60.97 -17.06
N GLU A 224 19.69 -59.71 -17.25
CA GLU A 224 19.51 -59.07 -18.57
C GLU A 224 20.66 -58.08 -18.84
N LYS A 225 21.89 -58.60 -18.89
CA LYS A 225 23.03 -57.88 -19.48
C LYS A 225 22.81 -57.75 -20.98
N LEU A 226 22.11 -56.70 -21.41
CA LEU A 226 22.16 -56.25 -22.79
C LEU A 226 23.60 -55.81 -23.07
N ALA A 227 24.24 -56.54 -23.98
CA ALA A 227 25.60 -56.31 -24.41
C ALA A 227 25.68 -55.05 -25.27
N VAL A 228 25.87 -53.90 -24.63
CA VAL A 228 26.39 -52.70 -25.28
C VAL A 228 27.55 -52.21 -24.44
N GLY A 229 28.70 -52.04 -25.09
CA GLY A 229 29.96 -51.75 -24.45
C GLY A 229 29.97 -50.41 -23.75
N ASP A 230 30.72 -50.39 -22.64
CA ASP A 230 31.18 -49.20 -21.90
C ASP A 230 30.06 -48.37 -21.25
N GLN A 231 29.28 -48.93 -20.31
CA GLN A 231 28.24 -48.11 -19.68
C GLN A 231 27.74 -48.59 -18.31
N GLU A 232 27.32 -47.61 -17.52
CA GLU A 232 26.70 -47.62 -16.20
C GLU A 232 25.75 -48.79 -15.95
N THR A 233 25.71 -49.29 -14.72
CA THR A 233 24.77 -50.35 -14.35
C THR A 233 23.34 -49.80 -14.49
N PRO A 234 22.48 -50.43 -15.31
CA PRO A 234 21.12 -49.94 -15.52
C PRO A 234 20.33 -50.05 -14.21
N GLY A 235 19.77 -48.92 -13.75
CA GLY A 235 18.90 -48.87 -12.57
C GLY A 235 17.51 -49.44 -12.86
N GLY A 236 17.02 -49.24 -14.08
CA GLY A 236 15.78 -49.83 -14.57
C GLY A 236 15.34 -49.29 -15.92
N ILE A 237 14.18 -49.75 -16.39
CA ILE A 237 13.55 -49.38 -17.64
C ILE A 237 12.21 -48.72 -17.31
N MET A 238 11.96 -47.58 -17.91
CA MET A 238 10.72 -46.82 -17.79
C MET A 238 9.98 -46.89 -19.14
N THR A 239 8.80 -47.51 -19.16
CA THR A 239 8.01 -47.76 -20.38
C THR A 239 6.76 -46.88 -20.42
N GLU A 240 6.52 -46.19 -21.52
CA GLU A 240 5.41 -45.25 -21.68
C GLU A 240 4.03 -45.94 -21.54
N CYS A 241 3.10 -45.29 -20.87
CA CYS A 241 1.74 -45.80 -20.67
C CYS A 241 0.75 -45.20 -21.68
N GLY A 242 -0.13 -46.04 -22.24
CA GLY A 242 -1.32 -45.58 -22.98
C GLY A 242 -1.11 -45.32 -24.47
N THR A 243 -0.01 -45.81 -25.05
CA THR A 243 0.27 -45.73 -26.50
C THR A 243 0.40 -47.13 -27.11
N ASP A 244 0.02 -47.29 -28.40
CA ASP A 244 0.12 -48.56 -29.13
C ASP A 244 1.58 -48.95 -29.48
N SER A 245 2.51 -47.99 -29.34
CA SER A 245 3.95 -48.15 -29.56
C SER A 245 4.73 -47.43 -28.43
N PRO A 246 4.89 -48.07 -27.26
CA PRO A 246 5.46 -47.41 -26.09
C PRO A 246 6.95 -47.14 -26.24
N ILE A 247 7.37 -45.95 -25.84
CA ILE A 247 8.78 -45.57 -25.76
C ILE A 247 9.37 -46.13 -24.46
N GLU A 248 10.55 -46.74 -24.55
CA GLU A 248 11.31 -47.23 -23.39
C GLU A 248 12.55 -46.37 -23.14
N HIS A 249 12.71 -45.92 -21.90
CA HIS A 249 13.90 -45.20 -21.43
C HIS A 249 14.64 -46.04 -20.41
N VAL A 250 15.93 -46.28 -20.66
CA VAL A 250 16.82 -46.94 -19.69
C VAL A 250 17.35 -45.87 -18.74
N LEU A 251 17.10 -46.03 -17.46
CA LEU A 251 17.60 -45.16 -16.39
C LEU A 251 18.86 -45.76 -15.78
N SER A 252 19.84 -44.90 -15.46
CA SER A 252 21.00 -45.27 -14.66
C SER A 252 20.57 -45.59 -13.23
N GLN A 253 21.44 -46.23 -12.45
CA GLN A 253 21.18 -46.47 -11.03
C GLN A 253 21.01 -45.15 -10.23
N GLU A 254 21.70 -44.09 -10.62
CA GLU A 254 21.65 -42.77 -9.97
C GLU A 254 20.35 -42.01 -10.30
N ASP A 255 19.81 -42.22 -11.51
CA ASP A 255 18.57 -41.58 -11.95
C ASP A 255 17.31 -42.34 -11.51
N ALA A 256 17.43 -43.59 -11.04
CA ALA A 256 16.30 -44.41 -10.61
C ALA A 256 15.74 -44.06 -9.20
N GLU A 257 15.69 -42.77 -8.86
CA GLU A 257 15.22 -42.24 -7.59
C GLU A 257 14.29 -41.02 -7.76
N CYS A 258 13.28 -40.92 -6.89
CA CYS A 258 12.43 -39.73 -6.83
C CYS A 258 13.04 -38.65 -5.91
N CYS A 259 13.43 -37.50 -6.46
CA CYS A 259 14.01 -36.42 -5.65
C CYS A 259 13.02 -35.74 -4.67
N ILE A 260 11.71 -36.01 -4.80
CA ILE A 260 10.69 -35.41 -3.92
C ILE A 260 10.57 -36.20 -2.62
N CYS A 261 10.59 -37.53 -2.68
CA CYS A 261 10.49 -38.39 -1.49
C CYS A 261 11.83 -39.04 -1.11
N LEU A 262 12.88 -38.85 -1.92
CA LEU A 262 14.22 -39.41 -1.73
C LEU A 262 14.18 -40.93 -1.60
N SER A 263 13.43 -41.58 -2.50
CA SER A 263 13.24 -43.04 -2.49
C SER A 263 13.41 -43.58 -3.90
N SER A 264 14.14 -44.69 -4.02
CA SER A 264 14.32 -45.42 -5.28
C SER A 264 12.99 -45.89 -5.84
N TYR A 265 12.91 -46.05 -7.16
CA TYR A 265 11.70 -46.53 -7.82
C TYR A 265 11.47 -48.04 -7.61
N ASP A 266 10.23 -48.40 -7.31
CA ASP A 266 9.79 -49.79 -7.16
C ASP A 266 9.22 -50.34 -8.47
N ASP A 267 9.26 -51.66 -8.62
CA ASP A 267 8.70 -52.34 -9.79
C ASP A 267 7.20 -52.06 -9.95
N GLY A 268 6.82 -51.62 -11.14
CA GLY A 268 5.45 -51.34 -11.52
C GLY A 268 4.92 -49.99 -11.04
N VAL A 269 5.73 -49.14 -10.39
CA VAL A 269 5.30 -47.80 -9.98
C VAL A 269 5.08 -46.89 -11.19
N GLU A 270 4.09 -46.01 -11.09
CA GLU A 270 3.83 -44.99 -12.10
C GLU A 270 4.69 -43.75 -11.86
N LEU A 271 5.44 -43.39 -12.89
CA LEU A 271 6.25 -42.19 -12.95
C LEU A 271 5.60 -41.20 -13.91
N ARG A 272 5.75 -39.92 -13.60
CA ARG A 272 5.32 -38.83 -14.46
C ARG A 272 6.53 -38.05 -14.92
N GLU A 273 6.64 -37.88 -16.23
CA GLU A 273 7.67 -37.06 -16.85
C GLU A 273 7.11 -35.67 -17.15
N LEU A 274 7.86 -34.63 -16.79
CA LEU A 274 7.52 -33.25 -17.10
C LEU A 274 8.06 -32.86 -18.48
N PRO A 275 7.56 -31.78 -19.14
CA PRO A 275 8.04 -31.38 -20.47
C PRO A 275 9.52 -30.98 -20.54
N CYS A 276 10.17 -30.82 -19.39
CA CYS A 276 11.61 -30.61 -19.27
C CYS A 276 12.43 -31.91 -19.19
N GLY A 277 11.80 -33.10 -19.28
CA GLY A 277 12.44 -34.42 -19.24
C GLY A 277 12.67 -35.00 -17.85
N HIS A 278 12.38 -34.26 -16.77
CA HIS A 278 12.54 -34.78 -15.41
C HIS A 278 11.33 -35.64 -15.00
N HIS A 279 11.59 -36.77 -14.36
CA HIS A 279 10.58 -37.71 -13.91
C HIS A 279 10.52 -37.86 -12.38
N PHE A 280 9.32 -38.16 -11.87
CA PHE A 280 9.05 -38.33 -10.45
C PHE A 280 7.90 -39.34 -10.25
N HIS A 281 7.69 -39.84 -9.04
CA HIS A 281 6.43 -40.54 -8.72
C HIS A 281 5.23 -39.65 -9.03
N CYS A 282 4.21 -40.18 -9.71
CA CYS A 282 2.96 -39.46 -9.99
C CYS A 282 2.39 -38.81 -8.71
N THR A 283 2.29 -39.59 -7.62
CA THR A 283 1.73 -39.10 -6.35
C THR A 283 2.53 -37.99 -5.69
N CYS A 284 3.83 -37.90 -5.96
CA CYS A 284 4.72 -36.90 -5.38
C CYS A 284 4.65 -35.60 -6.18
N VAL A 285 4.80 -35.70 -7.50
CA VAL A 285 4.83 -34.51 -8.35
C VAL A 285 3.45 -33.90 -8.55
N ASP A 286 2.37 -34.68 -8.56
CA ASP A 286 1.01 -34.14 -8.69
C ASP A 286 0.66 -33.21 -7.51
N LYS A 287 1.03 -33.61 -6.28
CA LYS A 287 0.88 -32.76 -5.08
C LYS A 287 1.66 -31.47 -5.20
N TRP A 288 2.88 -31.54 -5.75
CA TRP A 288 3.71 -30.37 -5.96
C TRP A 288 3.11 -29.43 -7.02
N LEU A 289 2.67 -29.97 -8.15
CA LEU A 289 2.15 -29.22 -9.29
C LEU A 289 0.83 -28.50 -8.98
N HIS A 290 0.02 -29.03 -8.08
CA HIS A 290 -1.16 -28.34 -7.57
C HIS A 290 -0.83 -27.07 -6.77
N ILE A 291 0.39 -26.92 -6.26
CA ILE A 291 0.84 -25.75 -5.51
C ILE A 291 1.73 -24.86 -6.40
N ASN A 292 2.58 -25.46 -7.23
CA ASN A 292 3.52 -24.77 -8.11
C ASN A 292 3.57 -25.47 -9.47
N ALA A 293 3.12 -24.82 -10.54
CA ALA A 293 3.17 -25.37 -11.91
C ALA A 293 4.60 -25.46 -12.50
N THR A 294 5.65 -25.56 -11.67
CA THR A 294 7.06 -25.59 -12.08
C THR A 294 7.76 -26.87 -11.64
N CYS A 295 8.70 -27.34 -12.44
CA CYS A 295 9.52 -28.51 -12.12
C CYS A 295 10.33 -28.28 -10.81
N PRO A 296 10.32 -29.23 -9.85
CA PRO A 296 11.10 -29.11 -8.62
C PRO A 296 12.60 -28.91 -8.85
N LEU A 297 13.15 -29.56 -9.89
CA LEU A 297 14.57 -29.59 -10.21
C LEU A 297 15.03 -28.36 -11.00
N CYS A 298 14.37 -28.02 -12.12
CA CYS A 298 14.85 -26.98 -13.04
C CYS A 298 13.97 -25.72 -13.11
N LYS A 299 12.87 -25.65 -12.34
CA LYS A 299 11.89 -24.54 -12.33
C LYS A 299 11.19 -24.28 -13.67
N TYR A 300 11.30 -25.17 -14.64
CA TYR A 300 10.56 -25.09 -15.90
C TYR A 300 9.04 -25.14 -15.64
N ASN A 301 8.28 -24.19 -16.18
CA ASN A 301 6.83 -24.12 -16.02
C ASN A 301 6.12 -25.06 -17.00
N ILE A 302 5.33 -26.01 -16.49
CA ILE A 302 4.68 -27.05 -17.30
C ILE A 302 3.62 -26.46 -18.25
N LEU A 303 2.99 -25.35 -17.86
CA LEU A 303 1.94 -24.67 -18.64
C LEU A 303 2.49 -23.89 -19.85
N LYS A 304 3.82 -23.71 -19.92
CA LYS A 304 4.46 -23.00 -21.03
C LYS A 304 4.37 -23.79 -22.33
N SER A 305 4.42 -25.12 -22.26
CA SER A 305 4.27 -26.02 -23.41
C SER A 305 2.86 -25.96 -24.02
N SER A 306 1.82 -26.02 -23.18
CA SER A 306 0.41 -26.00 -23.58
C SER A 306 -0.08 -24.69 -24.23
N ARG A 307 0.63 -23.57 -24.06
CA ARG A 307 0.27 -22.28 -24.69
C ARG A 307 0.84 -22.13 -26.10
N GLN A 308 1.96 -22.79 -26.40
CA GLN A 308 2.60 -22.65 -27.70
C GLN A 308 1.85 -23.43 -28.80
N ASP A 309 1.18 -24.54 -28.45
CA ASP A 309 0.33 -25.30 -29.38
C ASP A 309 -1.06 -24.66 -29.63
N ARG A 310 -1.45 -23.63 -28.87
CA ARG A 310 -2.75 -22.93 -29.02
C ARG A 310 -2.67 -21.65 -29.86
N GLU A 311 -1.49 -21.12 -30.15
CA GLU A 311 -1.30 -19.94 -31.01
C GLU A 311 -1.01 -20.29 -32.48
N GLU A 312 -0.80 -21.58 -32.82
CA GLU A 312 -0.59 -22.06 -34.20
C GLU A 312 -1.79 -22.82 -34.81
N VAL A 313 -3.01 -22.61 -34.30
CA VAL A 313 -4.27 -23.11 -34.92
C VAL A 313 -5.11 -21.98 -35.49
#